data_AF-A0A377K7J0-F1
#
_entry.id   AF-A0A377K7J0-F1
#
_cell.length_a   1.000
_cell.length_b   1.000
_cell.length_c   1.000
_cell.angle_alpha   90.00
_cell.angle_beta   90.00
_cell.angle_gamma   90.00
#
_symmetry.space_group_name_H-M   'P 1'
#
loop_
_entity.id
_entity.type
_entity.pdbx_description
1 polymer ?
#
loop_
_entity_poly.entity_id
_entity_poly.type
_entity_poly.pdbx_seq_one_letter_code
_entity_poly.pdbx_strand_id
1 'polypeptide(L)' 'MHYQPKQDLLNDRIILVTGASDGIGREAAMTYARYGATVILLAVMKKNYVR' A
#
# COMPACT_ATOMS: atom_id res chain seq x y z
N MET A 1 -9.35 13.07 -11.77
CA MET A 1 -8.23 13.69 -11.02
C MET A 1 -7.09 13.92 -12.00
N HIS A 2 -6.58 15.14 -12.15
CA HIS A 2 -5.37 15.44 -12.95
C HIS A 2 -4.22 15.79 -12.00
N TYR A 3 -3.74 14.80 -11.25
CA TYR A 3 -2.59 14.94 -10.36
C TYR A 3 -1.46 14.03 -10.85
N GLN A 4 -0.29 14.60 -11.11
CA GLN A 4 0.90 13.90 -11.61
C GLN A 4 2.07 14.22 -10.69
N PRO A 5 2.27 13.41 -9.64
CA PRO A 5 3.37 13.63 -8.70
C PRO A 5 4.71 13.16 -9.30
N LYS A 6 5.80 13.70 -8.74
CA LYS A 6 7.14 13.15 -9.00
C LYS A 6 7.27 11.77 -8.39
N GLN A 7 8.11 10.92 -8.98
CA GLN A 7 8.31 9.53 -8.53
C GLN A 7 8.89 9.41 -7.12
N ASP A 8 9.56 10.46 -6.63
CA ASP A 8 10.21 10.53 -5.32
C ASP A 8 9.37 11.23 -4.24
N LEU A 9 8.08 11.49 -4.53
CA LEU A 9 7.19 12.28 -3.66
C LEU A 9 7.19 11.81 -2.20
N LEU A 10 7.31 10.50 -1.97
CA LEU A 10 7.19 9.89 -0.64
C LEU A 10 8.52 9.37 -0.09
N ASN A 11 9.66 9.80 -0.64
CA ASN A 11 10.96 9.52 -0.04
C ASN A 11 10.98 9.94 1.44
N ASP A 12 11.66 9.14 2.27
CA ASP A 12 11.79 9.32 3.72
C ASP A 12 10.46 9.35 4.49
N ARG A 13 9.36 8.89 3.88
CA ARG A 13 8.07 8.70 4.56
C ARG A 13 7.88 7.26 4.99
N ILE A 14 7.48 7.08 6.24
CA ILE A 14 7.04 5.80 6.78
C ILE A 14 5.51 5.81 6.84
N ILE A 15 4.84 4.90 6.14
CA ILE A 15 3.39 4.88 5.99
C ILE A 15 2.85 3.51 6.40
N LEU A 16 1.93 3.48 7.38
CA LEU A 16 1.17 2.28 7.73
C LEU A 16 -0.08 2.18 6.84
N VAL A 17 -0.22 1.07 6.13
CA VAL A 17 -1.43 0.75 5.37
C VAL A 17 -2.16 -0.42 6.03
N THR A 18 -3.40 -0.18 6.45
CA THR A 18 -4.30 -1.22 6.97
C THR A 18 -5.13 -1.83 5.84
N GLY A 19 -5.56 -3.08 5.99
CA GLY A 19 -6.27 -3.79 4.91
C GLY A 19 -5.42 -4.02 3.67
N ALA A 20 -4.09 -4.08 3.82
CA ALA A 20 -3.14 -4.16 2.72
C ALA A 20 -3.08 -5.52 1.99
N SER A 21 -3.93 -6.49 2.37
CA SER A 21 -3.91 -7.84 1.79
C SER A 21 -4.58 -7.93 0.42
N ASP A 22 -5.56 -7.08 0.11
CA ASP A 22 -6.28 -7.10 -1.17
C ASP A 22 -6.91 -5.73 -1.52
N GLY A 23 -7.43 -5.62 -2.74
CA GLY A 23 -8.20 -4.48 -3.22
C GLY A 23 -7.46 -3.15 -3.09
N ILE A 24 -8.17 -2.13 -2.62
CA ILE A 24 -7.67 -0.74 -2.57
C ILE A 24 -6.49 -0.61 -1.60
N GLY A 25 -6.51 -1.32 -0.47
CA GLY A 25 -5.41 -1.26 0.50
C GLY A 25 -4.11 -1.80 -0.09
N ARG A 26 -4.19 -2.89 -0.84
CA ARG A 26 -3.04 -3.45 -1.58
C ARG A 26 -2.52 -2.48 -2.65
N GLU A 27 -3.41 -1.92 -3.47
CA GLU A 27 -3.01 -0.96 -4.51
C GLU A 27 -2.43 0.33 -3.93
N ALA A 28 -2.97 0.83 -2.81
CA ALA A 28 -2.44 1.98 -2.10
C ALA A 28 -1.03 1.70 -1.56
N ALA A 29 -0.83 0.56 -0.88
CA ALA A 29 0.49 0.17 -0.37
C ALA A 29 1.54 0.07 -1.50
N MET A 30 1.18 -0.57 -2.61
CA MET A 30 2.06 -0.70 -3.77
C MET A 30 2.35 0.66 -4.41
N THR A 31 1.34 1.52 -4.54
CA THR A 31 1.51 2.87 -5.09
C THR A 31 2.44 3.69 -4.20
N TYR A 32 2.23 3.69 -2.88
CA TYR A 32 3.08 4.45 -1.97
C TYR A 32 4.54 3.97 -2.00
N ALA A 33 4.77 2.66 -2.06
CA ALA A 33 6.12 2.10 -2.21
C ALA A 33 6.77 2.52 -3.55
N ARG A 34 6.01 2.51 -4.66
CA ARG A 34 6.51 2.98 -5.97
C ARG A 34 6.92 4.45 -5.95
N TYR A 35 6.28 5.25 -5.10
CA TYR A 35 6.58 6.68 -4.93
C TYR A 35 7.63 6.97 -3.84
N GLY A 36 8.32 5.95 -3.32
CA GLY A 36 9.48 6.10 -2.44
C GLY A 36 9.23 5.89 -0.94
N ALA A 37 8.00 5.57 -0.53
CA ALA A 37 7.70 5.36 0.88
C ALA A 37 8.29 4.04 1.42
N THR A 38 8.73 4.05 2.68
CA THR A 38 8.82 2.84 3.50
C THR A 38 7.42 2.48 3.98
N VAL A 39 6.86 1.37 3.48
CA VAL A 39 5.47 0.99 3.80
C VAL A 39 5.44 -0.13 4.84
N ILE A 40 4.67 0.07 5.91
CA ILE A 40 4.33 -0.95 6.89
C ILE A 40 2.96 -1.50 6.53
N LEU A 41 2.85 -2.83 6.40
CA LEU A 41 1.62 -3.50 5.99
C LEU A 41 0.93 -4.12 7.22
N LEU A 42 -0.33 -3.76 7.44
CA LEU A 42 -1.18 -4.40 8.44
C LEU A 42 -2.41 -5.01 7.75
N ALA A 43 -2.52 -6.32 7.75
CA ALA A 43 -3.67 -7.01 7.21
C ALA A 43 -3.90 -8.35 7.89
N VAL A 44 -5.17 -8.77 7.92
CA VAL A 44 -5.54 -10.13 8.31
C VAL A 44 -5.56 -11.01 7.06
N MET A 45 -4.90 -12.17 7.14
CA MET A 45 -5.01 -13.18 6.08
C MET A 45 -6.32 -13.95 6.25
N LYS A 46 -7.18 -13.95 5.23
CA LYS A 46 -8.30 -14.89 5.20
C LYS A 46 -7.76 -16.27 4.84
N LYS A 47 -7.87 -17.22 5.76
CA LYS A 47 -7.64 -18.64 5.43
C LYS A 47 -8.81 -19.12 4.58
N ASN A 48 -8.52 -19.54 3.34
CA ASN A 48 -9.49 -20.23 2.52
C ASN A 48 -9.63 -21.66 3.06
N TYR A 49 -10.60 -21.88 3.95
CA TYR A 49 -11.01 -23.22 4.32
C TYR A 49 -11.92 -23.72 3.20
N VAL A 50 -11.39 -24.60 2.35
CA VAL A 50 -12.21 -25.37 1.41
C VAL A 50 -12.96 -26.40 2.26
N ARG A 51 -14.30 -26.37 2.24
CA ARG A 51 -15.12 -27.48 2.72
C ARG A 51 -15.39 -28.43 1.56
#